data_AF-A0A972VD09-F1
#
_entry.id   AF-A0A972VD09-F1
#
_cell.length_a   1.000
_cell.length_b   1.000
_cell.length_c   1.000
_cell.angle_alpha   90.00
_cell.angle_beta   90.00
_cell.angle_gamma   90.00
#
_symmetry.space_group_name_H-M   'P 1'
#
loop_
_entity.id
_entity.type
_entity.pdbx_description
1 polymer ?
#
loop_
_entity_poly.entity_id
_entity_poly.type
_entity_poly.pdbx_seq_one_letter_code
_entity_poly.pdbx_strand_id
1 'polypeptide(L)'
;MNRLRHCQAFTLVELLMALAISTLLLTGLGVAFNASMVSYNVNKDTYEGLNNARLALARMVSELRTGYDIIAPGPGASSSQCDFSVDIYDENGIWVDEKEITYEYRSAVKTIVTYFEGIRDPNYVLCRNVEWAEFELDLDGKSVHIDLTVSSGDIQQEFAQSVAIRRNLE
;
A
#
# COMPACT_ATOMS: atom_id res chain seq x y z
N MET A 1 5.37 8.65 -80.48
CA MET A 1 6.18 8.95 -79.28
C MET A 1 5.59 8.20 -78.10
N ASN A 2 6.19 7.09 -77.67
CA ASN A 2 5.87 6.48 -76.37
C ASN A 2 7.18 5.92 -75.80
N ARG A 3 7.79 6.67 -74.86
CA ARG A 3 8.91 6.17 -74.07
C ARG A 3 8.32 5.23 -73.02
N LEU A 4 8.46 3.92 -73.22
CA LEU A 4 8.17 2.93 -72.19
C LEU A 4 9.09 3.22 -71.00
N ARG A 5 8.50 3.71 -69.91
CA ARG A 5 9.18 3.91 -68.64
C ARG A 5 9.64 2.54 -68.14
N HIS A 6 10.95 2.33 -68.06
CA HIS A 6 11.51 1.19 -67.33
C HIS A 6 11.10 1.32 -65.87
N CYS A 7 10.22 0.43 -65.42
CA CYS A 7 9.96 0.24 -64.00
C CYS A 7 11.10 -0.63 -63.46
N GLN A 8 12.07 -0.03 -62.77
CA GLN A 8 13.11 -0.80 -62.08
C GLN A 8 12.43 -1.61 -60.96
N ALA A 9 12.29 -2.92 -61.18
CA ALA A 9 11.90 -3.85 -60.12
C ALA A 9 13.11 -4.08 -59.18
N PHE A 10 12.85 -4.20 -57.88
CA PHE A 10 13.89 -4.49 -56.90
C PHE A 10 14.60 -5.81 -57.20
N THR A 11 15.92 -5.82 -57.04
CA THR A 11 16.71 -7.03 -57.18
C THR A 11 16.45 -7.98 -56.00
N LEU A 12 16.60 -9.30 -56.24
CA LEU A 12 16.39 -10.32 -55.21
C LEU A 12 17.26 -10.06 -53.96
N VAL A 13 18.47 -9.54 -54.16
CA VAL A 13 19.40 -9.17 -53.08
C VAL A 13 18.88 -8.00 -52.24
N GLU A 14 18.31 -6.96 -52.88
CA GLU A 14 17.71 -5.83 -52.15
C GLU A 14 16.49 -6.26 -51.33
N LEU A 15 15.67 -7.17 -51.87
CA LEU A 15 14.53 -7.74 -51.15
C LEU A 15 14.99 -8.55 -49.92
N LEU A 16 16.02 -9.38 -50.07
CA LEU A 16 16.58 -10.17 -48.96
C LEU A 16 17.21 -9.27 -47.89
N MET A 17 17.92 -8.21 -48.29
CA MET A 17 18.47 -7.21 -47.39
C MET A 17 17.37 -6.48 -46.62
N ALA A 18 16.32 -6.03 -47.31
CA ALA A 18 15.19 -5.37 -46.67
C ALA A 18 14.47 -6.30 -45.67
N LEU A 19 14.32 -7.58 -46.01
CA LEU A 19 13.71 -8.58 -45.13
C LEU A 19 14.59 -8.86 -43.91
N ALA A 20 15.91 -9.01 -44.09
CA ALA A 20 16.85 -9.19 -42.98
C ALA A 20 16.81 -8.01 -42.00
N ILE A 21 16.88 -6.78 -42.51
CA ILE A 21 16.79 -5.57 -41.68
C ILE A 21 15.43 -5.51 -40.97
N SER A 22 14.33 -5.81 -41.67
CA SER A 22 12.99 -5.82 -41.08
C SER A 22 12.89 -6.84 -39.94
N THR A 23 13.45 -8.04 -40.10
CA THR A 23 13.44 -9.06 -39.03
C THR A 23 14.25 -8.63 -37.81
N LEU A 24 15.41 -7.99 -38.00
CA LEU A 24 16.21 -7.45 -36.91
C LEU A 24 15.45 -6.35 -36.15
N LEU A 25 14.80 -5.44 -36.86
CA LEU A 25 13.98 -4.38 -36.27
C LEU A 25 12.79 -4.96 -35.51
N LEU A 26 12.08 -5.93 -36.08
CA LEU A 26 10.93 -6.56 -35.44
C LEU A 26 11.33 -7.32 -34.17
N THR A 27 12.50 -7.97 -34.20
CA THR A 27 13.07 -8.67 -33.04
C THR A 27 13.41 -7.68 -31.93
N GLY A 28 14.08 -6.58 -32.25
CA GLY A 28 14.37 -5.51 -31.29
C GLY A 28 13.10 -4.92 -30.68
N LEU A 29 12.08 -4.69 -31.50
CA LEU A 29 10.78 -4.21 -31.04
C LEU A 29 10.09 -5.21 -30.11
N GLY A 30 10.15 -6.51 -30.42
CA GLY A 30 9.62 -7.56 -29.57
C GLY A 30 10.26 -7.59 -28.18
N VAL A 31 11.59 -7.44 -28.12
CA VAL A 31 12.33 -7.34 -26.85
C VAL A 31 11.93 -6.09 -26.07
N ALA A 32 11.83 -4.94 -26.74
CA ALA A 32 11.43 -3.67 -26.11
C ALA A 32 10.01 -3.72 -25.53
N PHE A 33 9.06 -4.34 -26.23
CA PHE A 33 7.70 -4.53 -25.70
C PHE A 33 7.66 -5.49 -24.52
N ASN A 34 8.40 -6.60 -24.58
CA ASN A 34 8.48 -7.52 -23.45
C ASN A 34 9.03 -6.83 -22.19
N ALA A 35 10.12 -6.07 -22.34
CA ALA A 35 10.68 -5.27 -21.25
C ALA A 35 9.67 -4.23 -20.72
N SER A 36 8.92 -3.57 -21.60
CA SER A 36 7.90 -2.59 -21.23
C SER A 36 6.74 -3.21 -20.45
N MET A 37 6.27 -4.41 -20.87
CA MET A 37 5.21 -5.13 -20.16
C MET A 37 5.65 -5.58 -18.76
N VAL A 38 6.87 -6.11 -18.63
CA VAL A 38 7.43 -6.49 -17.34
C VAL A 38 7.54 -5.27 -16.42
N SER A 39 8.11 -4.17 -16.93
CA SER A 39 8.24 -2.92 -16.18
C SER A 39 6.88 -2.37 -15.75
N TYR A 40 5.88 -2.42 -16.63
CA TYR A 40 4.52 -1.97 -16.31
C TYR A 40 3.88 -2.79 -15.18
N ASN A 41 3.98 -4.12 -15.22
CA ASN A 41 3.41 -4.98 -14.19
C ASN A 41 4.08 -4.75 -12.83
N VAL A 42 5.41 -4.67 -12.79
CA VAL A 42 6.15 -4.37 -11.56
C VAL A 42 5.72 -3.02 -10.97
N ASN A 43 5.59 -2.00 -11.82
CA ASN A 43 5.14 -0.68 -11.37
C ASN A 43 3.70 -0.72 -10.85
N LYS A 44 2.80 -1.44 -11.53
CA LYS A 44 1.41 -1.58 -11.11
C LYS A 44 1.30 -2.19 -9.72
N ASP A 45 1.96 -3.33 -9.49
CA ASP A 45 1.94 -4.01 -8.19
C ASP A 45 2.53 -3.13 -7.10
N THR A 46 3.57 -2.36 -7.44
CA THR A 46 4.15 -1.34 -6.55
C THR A 46 3.11 -0.29 -6.14
N TYR A 47 2.43 0.32 -7.12
CA TYR A 47 1.43 1.35 -6.84
C TYR A 47 0.22 0.83 -6.07
N GLU A 48 -0.26 -0.37 -6.38
CA GLU A 48 -1.38 -0.98 -5.65
C GLU A 48 -1.00 -1.25 -4.18
N GLY A 49 0.19 -1.80 -3.93
CA GLY A 49 0.71 -2.03 -2.58
C GLY A 49 0.81 -0.73 -1.75
N LEU A 50 1.40 0.32 -2.34
CA LEU A 50 1.55 1.62 -1.68
C LEU A 50 0.20 2.32 -1.45
N ASN A 51 -0.74 2.20 -2.38
CA ASN A 51 -2.06 2.80 -2.20
C ASN A 51 -2.86 2.07 -1.10
N ASN A 52 -2.74 0.74 -1.02
CA ASN A 52 -3.34 -0.03 0.06
C ASN A 52 -2.75 0.36 1.43
N ALA A 53 -1.44 0.60 1.50
CA ALA A 53 -0.78 1.12 2.70
C ALA A 53 -1.33 2.49 3.13
N ARG A 54 -1.47 3.43 2.19
CA ARG A 54 -2.07 4.74 2.45
C ARG A 54 -3.52 4.66 2.91
N LEU A 55 -4.32 3.78 2.31
CA LEU A 55 -5.71 3.57 2.71
C LEU A 55 -5.79 2.98 4.12
N ALA A 56 -4.95 1.99 4.43
CA ALA A 56 -4.87 1.40 5.77
C ALA A 56 -4.49 2.44 6.82
N LEU A 57 -3.46 3.26 6.55
CA LEU A 57 -3.00 4.31 7.45
C LEU A 57 -4.05 5.41 7.64
N ALA A 58 -4.70 5.86 6.56
CA ALA A 58 -5.80 6.83 6.64
C ALA A 58 -6.96 6.30 7.49
N ARG A 59 -7.26 5.00 7.38
CA ARG A 59 -8.28 4.36 8.22
C ARG A 59 -7.85 4.30 9.69
N MET A 60 -6.64 3.84 9.98
CA MET A 60 -6.10 3.78 11.35
C MET A 60 -6.15 5.16 12.02
N VAL A 61 -5.71 6.21 11.33
CA VAL A 61 -5.76 7.57 11.86
C VAL A 61 -7.19 8.08 12.04
N SER A 62 -8.10 7.77 11.12
CA SER A 62 -9.50 8.16 11.28
C SER A 62 -10.15 7.51 12.50
N GLU A 63 -9.91 6.22 12.73
CA GLU A 63 -10.45 5.47 13.87
C GLU A 63 -9.78 5.91 15.18
N LEU A 64 -8.46 6.10 15.22
CA LEU A 64 -7.74 6.61 16.39
C LEU A 64 -8.16 8.03 16.78
N ARG A 65 -8.49 8.88 15.80
CA ARG A 65 -9.00 10.23 16.08
C ARG A 65 -10.36 10.21 16.79
N THR A 66 -11.12 9.13 16.62
CA THR A 66 -12.38 8.88 17.34
C THR A 66 -12.20 8.02 18.59
N GLY A 67 -10.98 7.57 18.86
CA GLY A 67 -10.64 6.86 20.09
C GLY A 67 -10.89 7.73 21.32
N TYR A 68 -11.37 7.09 22.38
CA TYR A 68 -11.56 7.69 23.69
C TYR A 68 -10.30 7.51 24.55
N ASP A 69 -9.79 6.28 24.64
CA ASP A 69 -8.61 5.96 25.43
C ASP A 69 -7.67 4.96 24.74
N ILE A 70 -6.37 5.04 25.06
CA ILE A 70 -5.35 4.10 24.60
C ILE A 70 -5.00 3.16 25.74
N ILE A 71 -5.19 1.88 25.49
CA ILE A 71 -4.86 0.80 26.42
C ILE A 71 -3.41 0.36 26.20
N ALA A 72 -2.97 0.31 24.93
CA ALA A 72 -1.60 0.00 24.54
C ALA A 72 -1.19 0.74 23.25
N PRO A 73 0.09 1.08 23.05
CA PRO A 73 1.17 0.99 24.02
C PRO A 73 0.98 1.96 25.21
N GLY A 74 1.66 1.69 26.32
CA GLY A 74 1.68 2.63 27.45
C GLY A 74 2.41 3.95 27.10
N PRO A 75 2.23 5.03 27.88
CA PRO A 75 2.83 6.32 27.59
C PRO A 75 4.36 6.26 27.49
N GLY A 76 4.93 6.80 26.41
CA GLY A 76 6.36 6.77 26.10
C GLY A 76 6.90 5.39 25.72
N ALA A 77 6.02 4.40 25.50
CA ALA A 77 6.40 3.08 25.05
C ALA A 77 6.03 2.90 23.58
N SER A 78 6.82 2.07 22.92
CA SER A 78 6.57 1.62 21.56
C SER A 78 6.20 0.13 21.54
N SER A 79 5.34 -0.26 20.61
CA SER A 79 4.80 -1.61 20.50
C SER A 79 4.44 -1.95 19.06
N SER A 80 4.46 -3.23 18.71
CA SER A 80 3.88 -3.74 17.46
C SER A 80 2.35 -3.76 17.49
N GLN A 81 1.74 -3.35 18.59
CA GLN A 81 0.30 -3.38 18.83
C GLN A 81 -0.17 -2.04 19.39
N CYS A 82 -1.34 -1.59 18.93
CA CYS A 82 -2.06 -0.47 19.49
C CYS A 82 -3.50 -0.87 19.83
N ASP A 83 -3.85 -0.77 21.11
CA ASP A 83 -5.17 -1.06 21.65
C ASP A 83 -5.83 0.24 22.08
N PHE A 84 -7.07 0.44 21.66
CA PHE A 84 -7.83 1.63 21.98
C PHE A 84 -9.32 1.35 22.06
N SER A 85 -10.02 2.12 22.88
CA SER A 85 -11.48 2.08 22.99
C SER A 85 -12.12 3.22 22.22
N VAL A 86 -13.28 2.95 21.63
CA VAL A 86 -14.12 3.91 20.93
C VAL A 86 -15.49 3.91 21.58
N ASP A 87 -15.99 5.08 21.95
CA ASP A 87 -17.34 5.22 22.50
C ASP A 87 -18.41 4.89 21.45
N ILE A 88 -19.42 4.13 21.87
CA ILE A 88 -20.64 3.89 21.10
C ILE A 88 -21.76 4.74 21.68
N TYR A 89 -22.37 5.55 20.83
CA TYR A 89 -23.54 6.37 21.17
C TYR A 89 -24.79 5.85 20.45
N ASP A 90 -25.96 5.97 21.09
CA ASP A 90 -27.25 5.68 20.46
C ASP A 90 -27.64 6.75 19.42
N GLU A 91 -28.80 6.58 18.79
CA GLU A 91 -29.36 7.56 17.84
C GLU A 91 -29.65 8.95 18.46
N ASN A 92 -29.71 9.04 19.79
CA ASN A 92 -29.93 10.27 20.53
C ASN A 92 -28.62 10.90 21.03
N GLY A 93 -27.46 10.30 20.73
CA GLY A 93 -26.16 10.77 21.19
C GLY A 93 -25.88 10.46 22.67
N ILE A 94 -26.59 9.51 23.27
CA ILE A 94 -26.37 9.03 24.63
C ILE A 94 -25.37 7.88 24.56
N TRP A 95 -24.36 7.91 25.43
CA TRP A 95 -23.38 6.81 25.55
C TRP A 95 -24.10 5.51 25.92
N VAL A 96 -23.76 4.43 25.23
CA VAL A 96 -24.36 3.10 25.41
C VAL A 96 -23.33 2.08 25.85
N ASP A 97 -22.18 2.06 25.19
CA ASP A 97 -21.15 1.05 25.36
C ASP A 97 -19.80 1.56 24.84
N GLU A 98 -18.75 0.78 25.04
CA GLU A 98 -17.44 0.99 24.44
C GLU A 98 -17.06 -0.16 23.51
N LYS A 99 -16.33 0.15 22.45
CA LYS A 99 -15.76 -0.83 21.54
C LYS A 99 -14.25 -0.81 21.62
N GLU A 100 -13.67 -1.94 22.01
CA GLU A 100 -12.23 -2.14 21.95
C GLU A 100 -11.79 -2.53 20.53
N ILE A 101 -10.77 -1.84 20.03
CA ILE A 101 -10.13 -2.06 18.74
C ILE A 101 -8.64 -2.25 18.98
N THR A 102 -8.09 -3.34 18.45
CA THR A 102 -6.67 -3.62 18.46
C THR A 102 -6.13 -3.62 17.05
N TYR A 103 -5.08 -2.85 16.80
CA TYR A 103 -4.21 -3.01 15.64
C TYR A 103 -2.96 -3.80 16.03
N GLU A 104 -2.64 -4.85 15.28
CA GLU A 104 -1.45 -5.66 15.52
C GLU A 104 -0.65 -5.80 14.23
N TYR A 105 0.63 -5.48 14.31
CA TYR A 105 1.62 -5.85 13.33
C TYR A 105 2.13 -7.28 13.59
N ARG A 106 1.85 -8.18 12.65
CA ARG A 106 2.31 -9.57 12.69
C ARG A 106 3.50 -9.75 11.77
N SER A 107 4.71 -9.69 12.34
CA SER A 107 5.97 -9.82 11.62
C SER A 107 6.13 -11.14 10.87
N ALA A 108 5.65 -12.25 11.44
CA ALA A 108 5.73 -13.58 10.82
C ALA A 108 4.99 -13.68 9.46
N VAL A 109 3.92 -12.90 9.30
CA VAL A 109 3.09 -12.87 8.07
C VAL A 109 3.17 -11.55 7.32
N LYS A 110 3.91 -10.56 7.83
CA LYS A 110 4.07 -9.22 7.26
C LYS A 110 2.73 -8.53 6.98
N THR A 111 1.84 -8.55 7.97
CA THR A 111 0.51 -7.91 7.85
C THR A 111 0.17 -7.09 9.08
N ILE A 112 -0.61 -6.03 8.87
CA ILE A 112 -1.34 -5.35 9.94
C ILE A 112 -2.77 -5.88 9.93
N VAL A 113 -3.26 -6.28 11.09
CA VAL A 113 -4.62 -6.80 11.27
C VAL A 113 -5.36 -6.05 12.38
N THR A 114 -6.68 -6.17 12.35
CA THR A 114 -7.56 -5.61 13.37
C THR A 114 -8.25 -6.71 14.14
N TYR A 115 -8.33 -6.56 15.46
CA TYR A 115 -9.22 -7.31 16.34
C TYR A 115 -10.25 -6.39 16.95
N PHE A 116 -11.44 -6.92 17.20
CA PHE A 116 -12.49 -6.27 17.95
C PHE A 116 -12.79 -7.08 19.20
N GLU A 117 -13.10 -6.39 20.31
CA GLU A 117 -13.65 -6.99 21.53
C GLU A 117 -12.77 -8.12 22.12
N GLY A 118 -11.43 -8.00 22.00
CA GLY A 118 -10.48 -8.97 22.56
C GLY A 118 -10.55 -10.38 21.93
N ILE A 119 -11.16 -10.53 20.76
CA ILE A 119 -11.22 -11.82 20.04
C ILE A 119 -9.82 -12.19 19.56
N ARG A 120 -9.44 -13.47 19.68
CA ARG A 120 -8.09 -13.97 19.30
C ARG A 120 -7.90 -14.18 17.80
N ASP A 121 -8.98 -14.17 17.04
CA ASP A 121 -8.96 -14.27 15.58
C ASP A 121 -9.11 -12.88 14.95
N PRO A 122 -8.26 -12.53 13.97
CA PRO A 122 -8.29 -11.21 13.35
C PRO A 122 -9.58 -11.05 12.56
N ASN A 123 -10.29 -9.95 12.78
CA ASN A 123 -11.53 -9.65 12.07
C ASN A 123 -11.26 -9.39 10.59
N TYR A 124 -10.20 -8.65 10.26
CA TYR A 124 -9.77 -8.41 8.89
C TYR A 124 -8.31 -7.94 8.81
N VAL A 125 -7.74 -8.03 7.59
CA VAL A 125 -6.39 -7.57 7.27
C VAL A 125 -6.47 -6.13 6.75
N LEU A 126 -5.74 -5.21 7.38
CA LEU A 126 -5.66 -3.80 6.99
C LEU A 126 -4.65 -3.60 5.86
N CYS A 127 -3.45 -4.15 6.02
CA CYS A 127 -2.36 -3.99 5.08
C CYS A 127 -1.51 -5.25 5.00
N ARG A 128 -0.96 -5.53 3.82
CA ARG A 128 -0.05 -6.66 3.54
C ARG A 128 1.30 -6.13 3.11
N ASN A 129 2.32 -6.98 3.16
CA ASN A 129 3.70 -6.67 2.82
C ASN A 129 4.29 -5.57 3.73
N VAL A 130 3.94 -5.62 5.02
CA VAL A 130 4.48 -4.72 6.02
C VAL A 130 5.76 -5.33 6.57
N GLU A 131 6.90 -4.70 6.27
CA GLU A 131 8.23 -5.14 6.73
C GLU A 131 8.48 -4.78 8.19
N TRP A 132 7.91 -3.68 8.62
CA TRP A 132 8.02 -3.19 9.99
C TRP A 132 6.86 -2.24 10.27
N ALA A 133 6.31 -2.30 11.48
CA ALA A 133 5.38 -1.30 11.96
C ALA A 133 5.48 -1.18 13.47
N GLU A 134 5.35 0.04 13.95
CA GLU A 134 5.45 0.40 15.34
C GLU A 134 4.42 1.47 15.66
N PHE A 135 3.84 1.37 16.85
CA PHE A 135 2.97 2.35 17.44
C PHE A 135 3.67 2.88 18.68
N GLU A 136 3.73 4.19 18.83
CA GLU A 136 4.28 4.85 20.00
C GLU A 136 3.23 5.80 20.57
N LEU A 137 2.93 5.68 21.86
CA LEU A 137 2.09 6.64 22.55
C LEU A 137 2.98 7.73 23.14
N ASP A 138 2.68 8.99 22.85
CA ASP A 138 3.41 10.12 23.44
C ASP A 138 3.30 10.10 24.97
N LEU A 139 4.27 10.71 25.65
CA LEU A 139 4.35 10.75 27.12
C LEU A 139 3.10 11.37 27.76
N ASP A 140 2.47 12.30 27.06
CA ASP A 140 1.23 12.95 27.49
C ASP A 140 -0.01 12.05 27.35
N GLY A 141 0.11 10.89 26.69
CA GLY A 141 -0.99 9.96 26.43
C GLY A 141 -2.06 10.51 25.49
N LYS A 142 -1.75 11.57 24.74
CA LYS A 142 -2.71 12.31 23.91
C LYS A 142 -2.55 12.05 22.42
N SER A 143 -1.40 11.59 21.99
CA SER A 143 -1.10 11.34 20.58
C SER A 143 -0.38 10.03 20.39
N VAL A 144 -0.76 9.32 19.33
CA VAL A 144 -0.10 8.10 18.89
C VAL A 144 0.68 8.42 17.62
N HIS A 145 1.96 8.04 17.60
CA HIS A 145 2.79 7.98 16.41
C HIS A 145 2.67 6.58 15.80
N ILE A 146 2.43 6.52 14.50
CA ILE A 146 2.31 5.30 13.74
C ILE A 146 3.41 5.31 12.69
N ASP A 147 4.31 4.34 12.79
CA ASP A 147 5.36 4.11 11.81
C ASP A 147 5.15 2.79 11.09
N LEU A 148 5.37 2.81 9.78
CA LEU A 148 4.96 1.77 8.86
C LEU A 148 5.97 1.72 7.71
N THR A 149 6.64 0.58 7.55
CA THR A 149 7.45 0.29 6.36
C THR A 149 6.77 -0.78 5.54
N VAL A 150 6.38 -0.45 4.31
CA VAL A 150 5.75 -1.39 3.37
C VAL A 150 6.70 -1.69 2.23
N SER A 151 6.77 -2.97 1.86
CA SER A 151 7.43 -3.44 0.65
C SER A 151 6.42 -3.68 -0.46
N SER A 152 6.77 -3.29 -1.69
CA SER A 152 6.08 -3.77 -2.87
C SER A 152 7.09 -3.99 -3.99
N GLY A 153 7.27 -5.25 -4.37
CA GLY A 153 8.38 -5.67 -5.22
C GLY A 153 9.74 -5.38 -4.57
N ASP A 154 10.62 -4.71 -5.30
CA ASP A 154 11.96 -4.33 -4.84
C ASP A 154 12.00 -2.97 -4.14
N ILE A 155 10.85 -2.31 -3.97
CA ILE A 155 10.74 -0.98 -3.37
C ILE A 155 10.22 -1.10 -1.95
N GLN A 156 10.88 -0.41 -1.02
CA GLN A 156 10.38 -0.18 0.33
C GLN A 156 10.02 1.30 0.49
N GLN A 157 8.91 1.55 1.16
CA GLN A 157 8.50 2.90 1.50
C GLN A 157 8.05 2.98 2.95
N GLU A 158 8.59 3.97 3.63
CA GLU A 158 8.24 4.34 4.98
C GLU A 158 7.11 5.37 4.99
N PHE A 159 6.19 5.18 5.92
CA PHE A 159 5.07 6.05 6.21
C PHE A 159 5.05 6.28 7.71
N ALA A 160 5.02 7.55 8.10
CA ALA A 160 4.93 7.98 9.48
C ALA A 160 3.74 8.93 9.62
N GLN A 161 2.90 8.75 10.64
CA GLN A 161 1.84 9.69 10.96
C GLN A 161 1.60 9.77 12.47
N SER A 162 1.47 10.99 12.98
CA SER A 162 0.98 11.24 14.34
C SER A 162 -0.51 11.58 14.31
N VAL A 163 -1.26 11.02 15.25
CA VAL A 163 -2.69 11.28 15.45
C VAL A 163 -2.94 11.69 16.89
N ALA A 164 -3.65 12.81 17.07
CA ALA A 164 -4.14 13.22 18.38
C ALA A 164 -5.52 12.61 18.64
N ILE A 165 -5.70 12.13 19.86
CA ILE A 165 -6.90 11.43 20.31
C ILE A 165 -7.82 12.43 20.98
N ARG A 166 -9.10 12.35 20.65
CA ARG A 166 -10.13 13.19 21.27
C ARG A 166 -10.54 12.57 22.58
N ARG A 167 -9.72 12.73 23.62
CA ARG A 167 -10.23 12.62 24.99
C ARG A 167 -11.30 13.69 25.15
N ASN A 168 -12.55 13.26 25.31
CA ASN A 168 -13.60 14.18 25.73
C ASN A 168 -13.16 14.75 27.08
N LEU A 169 -12.98 16.07 27.13
CA LEU A 169 -12.69 16.79 28.37
C LEU A 169 -13.84 16.50 29.34
N GLU A 170 -13.54 15.80 30.44
CA GLU A 170 -14.41 15.78 31.62
C GLU A 170 -14.58 17.19 32.20
#